data_AF-A0A535M462-F1
#
_entry.id   AF-A0A535M462-F1
#
_cell.length_a   1.000
_cell.length_b   1.000
_cell.length_c   1.000
_cell.angle_alpha   90.00
_cell.angle_beta   90.00
_cell.angle_gamma   90.00
#
_symmetry.space_group_name_H-M   'P 1'
#
loop_
_entity.id
_entity.type
_entity.pdbx_description
1 polymer ?
#
loop_
_entity_poly.entity_id
_entity_poly.type
_entity_poly.pdbx_seq_one_letter_code
_entity_poly.pdbx_strand_id
1 'polypeptide(L)'
;MLFWPAVIAAERQRRAYTLINERFLELERYLDQGGSNLTKAEVLLLLRDAVKRRDPHAYRAAYSSLLDYYVKHESLQRRRPLLAKLEKVAPGWATAIRERIGKHGERDLPGEPEKAWLWRQLYDELDRLAKLSLEDIQDRINRLSKELFTVTADLVEKRAWAQQIRRTSLEQRRALQGWRELMRKVGKGTGKRAPRLLAEARKLIPICQTAVPVWIMPLSYVARNFDMKRNRFDVVIIDEASQADITALMAVYMGDQVVVVGDDEQVSPTAVGQRVDEINHLIDE
;
A
#
# COMPACT_ATOMS: atom_id res chain seq x y z
N MET A 1 -21.17 -97.28 -23.94
CA MET A 1 -21.58 -97.21 -22.52
C MET A 1 -20.61 -98.09 -21.72
N LEU A 2 -19.39 -97.60 -21.47
CA LEU A 2 -18.36 -98.35 -20.74
C LEU A 2 -18.56 -98.07 -19.24
N PHE A 3 -19.26 -98.98 -18.56
CA PHE A 3 -19.31 -98.99 -17.10
C PHE A 3 -17.88 -99.24 -16.60
N TRP A 4 -17.22 -98.19 -16.09
CA TRP A 4 -16.01 -98.38 -15.32
C TRP A 4 -16.35 -99.32 -14.14
N PRO A 5 -15.51 -100.33 -13.84
CA PRO A 5 -15.67 -101.15 -12.66
C PRO A 5 -15.92 -100.25 -11.45
N ALA A 6 -16.86 -100.60 -10.57
CA ALA A 6 -17.22 -99.78 -9.41
C ALA A 6 -15.99 -99.32 -8.59
N VAL A 7 -14.95 -100.14 -8.59
CA VAL A 7 -13.63 -99.86 -8.01
C VAL A 7 -12.95 -98.63 -8.62
N ILE A 8 -12.97 -98.46 -9.94
CA ILE A 8 -12.32 -97.32 -10.60
C ILE A 8 -13.15 -96.04 -10.49
N ALA A 9 -14.48 -96.15 -10.48
CA ALA A 9 -15.35 -95.01 -10.17
C ALA A 9 -15.13 -94.49 -8.74
N ALA A 10 -14.99 -95.40 -7.77
CA ALA A 10 -14.68 -95.07 -6.38
C ALA A 10 -13.28 -94.44 -6.23
N GLU A 11 -12.27 -94.97 -6.94
CA GLU A 11 -10.91 -94.42 -6.91
C GLU A 11 -10.85 -93.01 -7.55
N ARG A 12 -11.63 -92.75 -8.60
CA ARG A 12 -11.77 -91.40 -9.18
C ARG A 12 -12.42 -90.43 -8.20
N GLN A 13 -13.48 -90.84 -7.51
CA GLN A 13 -14.12 -90.03 -6.48
C GLN A 13 -13.19 -89.76 -5.29
N ARG A 14 -12.42 -90.76 -4.86
CA ARG A 14 -11.42 -90.62 -3.81
C ARG A 14 -10.35 -89.60 -4.18
N ARG A 15 -9.78 -89.69 -5.39
CA ARG A 15 -8.78 -88.72 -5.88
C ARG A 15 -9.35 -87.30 -6.01
N ALA A 16 -10.57 -87.17 -6.51
CA ALA A 16 -11.25 -85.88 -6.58
C ALA A 16 -11.50 -85.30 -5.17
N TYR A 17 -11.91 -86.12 -4.21
CA TYR A 17 -12.09 -85.72 -2.82
C TYR A 17 -10.77 -85.29 -2.16
N THR A 18 -9.68 -86.03 -2.40
CA THR A 18 -8.33 -85.67 -1.92
C THR A 18 -7.91 -84.32 -2.48
N LEU A 19 -8.04 -84.11 -3.80
CA LEU A 19 -7.68 -82.84 -4.44
C LEU A 19 -8.49 -81.65 -3.91
N ILE A 20 -9.80 -81.86 -3.67
CA ILE A 20 -10.67 -80.82 -3.09
C ILE A 20 -10.24 -80.50 -1.66
N ASN A 21 -9.95 -81.51 -0.84
CA ASN A 21 -9.47 -81.30 0.52
C ASN A 21 -8.11 -80.60 0.56
N GLU A 22 -7.17 -80.96 -0.32
CA GLU A 22 -5.88 -80.28 -0.45
C GLU A 22 -6.06 -78.80 -0.76
N ARG A 23 -6.96 -78.44 -1.68
CA ARG A 23 -7.29 -77.04 -1.98
C ARG A 23 -7.91 -76.29 -0.80
N PHE A 24 -8.78 -76.94 -0.02
CA PHE A 24 -9.31 -76.33 1.20
C PHE A 24 -8.23 -76.11 2.25
N LEU A 25 -7.32 -77.08 2.45
CA LEU A 25 -6.17 -76.97 3.35
C LEU A 25 -5.20 -75.86 2.91
N GLU A 26 -4.96 -75.70 1.61
CA GLU A 26 -4.17 -74.59 1.06
C GLU A 26 -4.84 -73.23 1.33
N LEU A 27 -6.16 -73.14 1.16
CA LEU A 27 -6.91 -71.91 1.36
C LEU A 27 -6.99 -71.54 2.85
N GLU A 28 -7.14 -72.53 3.73
CA GLU A 28 -7.02 -72.34 5.19
C GLU A 28 -5.62 -71.86 5.57
N ARG A 29 -4.56 -72.47 5.02
CA ARG A 29 -3.17 -72.04 5.24
C ARG A 29 -2.91 -70.62 4.75
N TYR A 30 -3.46 -70.23 3.60
CA TYR A 30 -3.31 -68.88 3.06
C TYR A 30 -3.99 -67.83 3.95
N LEU A 31 -5.19 -68.13 4.44
CA LEU A 31 -5.92 -67.28 5.39
C LEU A 31 -5.22 -67.24 6.78
N ASP A 32 -4.59 -68.34 7.20
CA ASP A 32 -3.83 -68.42 8.45
C ASP A 32 -2.48 -67.67 8.37
N GLN A 33 -1.78 -67.72 7.23
CA GLN A 33 -0.52 -66.98 7.00
C GLN A 33 -0.71 -65.47 6.93
N GLY A 34 -1.86 -65.00 6.41
CA GLY A 34 -2.25 -63.60 6.54
C GLY A 34 -2.50 -63.19 8.01
N GLY A 35 -2.79 -64.14 8.89
CA GLY A 35 -3.30 -63.93 10.25
C GLY A 35 -2.40 -63.18 11.24
N SER A 36 -1.08 -63.11 11.03
CA SER A 36 -0.15 -62.51 12.01
C SER A 36 -0.31 -60.99 12.18
N ASN A 37 -0.83 -60.29 11.16
CA ASN A 37 -1.21 -58.86 11.23
C ASN A 37 -2.72 -58.60 11.08
N LEU A 38 -3.54 -59.64 10.85
CA LEU A 38 -4.94 -59.54 10.44
C LEU A 38 -5.96 -59.76 11.58
N THR A 39 -5.50 -59.87 12.83
CA THR A 39 -6.32 -60.11 14.03
C THR A 39 -7.42 -59.08 14.33
N LYS A 40 -7.62 -58.04 13.49
CA LYS A 40 -8.64 -56.99 13.70
C LYS A 40 -9.71 -56.89 12.60
N ALA A 41 -9.57 -57.58 11.47
CA ALA A 41 -10.54 -57.46 10.37
C ALA A 41 -11.60 -58.56 10.46
N GLU A 42 -12.78 -58.21 11.00
CA GLU A 42 -13.93 -59.10 11.20
C GLU A 42 -14.30 -59.93 9.96
N VAL A 43 -14.23 -59.34 8.76
CA VAL A 43 -14.55 -60.03 7.50
C VAL A 43 -13.59 -61.17 7.16
N LEU A 44 -12.32 -61.09 7.56
CA LEU A 44 -11.36 -62.17 7.35
C LEU A 44 -11.55 -63.32 8.34
N LEU A 45 -12.00 -63.01 9.57
CA LEU A 45 -12.41 -64.02 10.54
C LEU A 45 -13.66 -64.78 10.06
N LEU A 46 -14.65 -64.05 9.55
CA LEU A 46 -15.86 -64.63 8.95
C LEU A 46 -15.55 -65.51 7.73
N LEU A 47 -14.61 -65.08 6.87
CA LEU A 47 -14.14 -65.89 5.74
C LEU A 47 -13.43 -67.17 6.21
N ARG A 48 -12.56 -67.07 7.22
CA ARG A 48 -11.84 -68.21 7.79
C ARG A 48 -12.80 -69.22 8.41
N ASP A 49 -13.77 -68.75 9.20
CA ASP A 49 -14.75 -69.60 9.86
C ASP A 49 -15.67 -70.29 8.85
N ALA A 50 -16.05 -69.60 7.78
CA ALA A 50 -16.84 -70.18 6.70
C ALA A 50 -16.09 -71.29 5.95
N VAL A 51 -14.78 -71.13 5.72
CA VAL A 51 -13.93 -72.15 5.08
C VAL A 51 -13.77 -73.37 5.98
N LYS A 52 -13.49 -73.17 7.28
CA LYS A 52 -13.37 -74.26 8.27
C LYS A 52 -14.65 -75.08 8.41
N ARG A 53 -15.80 -74.41 8.41
CA ARG A 53 -17.12 -75.05 8.47
C ARG A 53 -17.61 -75.58 7.13
N ARG A 54 -16.86 -75.30 6.04
CA ARG A 54 -17.21 -75.63 4.66
C ARG A 54 -18.61 -75.13 4.28
N ASP A 55 -18.99 -73.95 4.78
CA ASP A 55 -20.29 -73.33 4.55
C ASP A 55 -20.23 -72.39 3.33
N PRO A 56 -20.85 -72.75 2.20
CA PRO A 56 -20.80 -71.94 0.98
C PRO A 56 -21.56 -70.61 1.10
N HIS A 57 -22.60 -70.55 1.94
CA HIS A 57 -23.42 -69.35 2.12
C HIS A 57 -22.68 -68.32 2.96
N ALA A 58 -22.10 -68.75 4.09
CA ALA A 58 -21.28 -67.89 4.93
C ALA A 58 -20.05 -67.36 4.17
N TYR A 59 -19.41 -68.21 3.35
CA TYR A 59 -18.26 -67.80 2.54
C TYR A 59 -18.65 -66.73 1.53
N ARG A 60 -19.77 -66.92 0.81
CA ARG A 60 -20.26 -65.94 -0.17
C ARG A 60 -20.59 -64.60 0.47
N ALA A 61 -21.23 -64.60 1.65
CA ALA A 61 -21.56 -63.37 2.37
C ALA A 61 -20.28 -62.62 2.79
N ALA A 62 -19.34 -63.31 3.42
CA ALA A 62 -18.09 -62.70 3.87
C ALA A 62 -17.21 -62.22 2.69
N TYR A 63 -17.19 -62.97 1.59
CA TYR A 63 -16.49 -62.58 0.37
C TYR A 63 -17.13 -61.35 -0.29
N SER A 64 -18.45 -61.23 -0.27
CA SER A 64 -19.16 -60.06 -0.78
C SER A 64 -18.84 -58.80 0.05
N SER A 65 -18.77 -58.93 1.38
CA SER A 65 -18.32 -57.83 2.26
C SER A 65 -16.86 -57.44 2.00
N LEU A 66 -15.99 -58.41 1.71
CA LEU A 66 -14.59 -58.14 1.34
C LEU A 66 -14.50 -57.34 0.04
N LEU A 67 -15.32 -57.71 -0.97
CA LEU A 67 -15.43 -56.97 -2.22
C LEU A 67 -15.92 -55.54 -2.01
N ASP A 68 -16.94 -55.32 -1.17
CA ASP A 68 -17.43 -53.98 -0.83
C ASP A 68 -16.35 -53.11 -0.16
N TYR A 69 -15.55 -53.69 0.75
CA TYR A 69 -14.41 -53.00 1.36
C TYR A 69 -13.28 -52.73 0.37
N TYR A 70 -13.04 -53.65 -0.55
CA TYR A 70 -12.04 -53.48 -1.59
C TYR A 70 -12.39 -52.30 -2.51
N VAL A 71 -13.66 -52.16 -2.91
CA VAL A 71 -14.13 -50.99 -3.67
C VAL A 71 -13.94 -49.69 -2.90
N LYS A 72 -14.18 -49.70 -1.57
CA LYS A 72 -13.99 -48.53 -0.69
C LYS A 72 -12.53 -48.20 -0.39
N HIS A 73 -11.60 -49.13 -0.64
CA HIS A 73 -10.18 -48.95 -0.37
C HIS A 73 -9.62 -47.73 -1.12
N GLU A 74 -9.97 -47.57 -2.40
CA GLU A 74 -9.49 -46.45 -3.22
C GLU A 74 -9.95 -45.10 -2.65
N SER A 75 -11.22 -45.02 -2.23
CA SER A 75 -11.79 -43.82 -1.61
C SER A 75 -11.09 -43.49 -0.27
N LEU A 76 -10.75 -44.50 0.53
CA LEU A 76 -10.02 -44.32 1.78
C LEU A 76 -8.58 -43.82 1.52
N GLN A 77 -7.90 -44.39 0.53
CA GLN A 77 -6.54 -43.96 0.14
C GLN A 77 -6.52 -42.52 -0.37
N ARG A 78 -7.54 -42.09 -1.12
CA ARG A 78 -7.70 -40.68 -1.54
C ARG A 78 -8.05 -39.75 -0.38
N ARG A 79 -8.87 -40.19 0.57
CA ARG A 79 -9.31 -39.38 1.71
C ARG A 79 -8.16 -38.98 2.65
N ARG A 80 -7.22 -39.88 2.93
CA ARG A 80 -6.09 -39.63 3.85
C ARG A 80 -5.22 -38.41 3.45
N PRO A 81 -4.67 -38.31 2.22
CA PRO A 81 -3.86 -37.16 1.83
C PRO A 81 -4.68 -35.87 1.73
N LEU A 82 -5.96 -35.94 1.33
CA LEU A 82 -6.84 -34.77 1.29
C LEU A 82 -7.09 -34.20 2.70
N LEU A 83 -7.36 -35.05 3.68
CA LEU A 83 -7.49 -34.62 5.08
C LEU A 83 -6.19 -34.08 5.64
N ALA A 84 -5.05 -34.72 5.35
CA ALA A 84 -3.75 -34.24 5.78
C ALA A 84 -3.40 -32.87 5.18
N LYS A 85 -3.84 -32.59 3.95
CA LYS A 85 -3.71 -31.26 3.32
C LYS A 85 -4.61 -30.23 4.01
N LEU A 86 -5.87 -30.59 4.30
CA LEU A 86 -6.83 -29.71 4.95
C LEU A 86 -6.43 -29.37 6.38
N GLU A 87 -5.92 -30.34 7.14
CA GLU A 87 -5.54 -30.17 8.55
C GLU A 87 -4.46 -29.09 8.76
N LYS A 88 -3.59 -28.86 7.78
CA LYS A 88 -2.57 -27.80 7.82
C LYS A 88 -3.15 -26.39 7.86
N VAL A 89 -4.34 -26.19 7.28
CA VAL A 89 -4.96 -24.86 7.11
C VAL A 89 -6.25 -24.71 7.91
N ALA A 90 -6.97 -25.80 8.16
CA ALA A 90 -8.26 -25.82 8.84
C ALA A 90 -8.39 -27.10 9.71
N PRO A 91 -7.67 -27.17 10.86
CA PRO A 91 -7.65 -28.37 11.70
C PRO A 91 -9.05 -28.73 12.25
N GLY A 92 -9.86 -27.73 12.61
CA GLY A 92 -11.23 -27.97 13.08
C GLY A 92 -12.12 -28.66 12.04
N TRP A 93 -12.04 -28.26 10.77
CA TRP A 93 -12.77 -28.91 9.68
C TRP A 93 -12.22 -30.30 9.38
N ALA A 94 -10.90 -30.48 9.42
CA ALA A 94 -10.29 -31.79 9.24
C ALA A 94 -10.76 -32.79 10.30
N THR A 95 -10.82 -32.39 11.58
CA THR A 95 -11.36 -33.21 12.67
C THR A 95 -12.84 -33.50 12.48
N ALA A 96 -13.66 -32.48 12.18
CA ALA A 96 -15.09 -32.66 11.97
C ALA A 96 -15.41 -33.64 10.81
N ILE A 97 -14.67 -33.54 9.70
CA ILE A 97 -14.81 -34.46 8.56
C ILE A 97 -14.31 -35.85 8.95
N ARG A 98 -13.16 -35.95 9.65
CA ARG A 98 -12.52 -37.21 10.06
C ARG A 98 -13.45 -38.04 10.95
N GLU A 99 -14.03 -37.41 11.96
CA GLU A 99 -14.85 -38.02 13.00
C GLU A 99 -16.35 -38.02 12.67
N ARG A 100 -16.73 -37.40 11.55
CA ARG A 100 -18.13 -37.22 11.10
C ARG A 100 -18.99 -36.48 12.13
N ILE A 101 -18.49 -35.34 12.61
CA ILE A 101 -19.14 -34.52 13.64
C ILE A 101 -19.86 -33.33 13.00
N GLY A 102 -21.14 -33.17 13.35
CA GLY A 102 -21.99 -32.04 12.96
C GLY A 102 -22.13 -31.87 11.44
N LYS A 103 -22.58 -30.69 11.01
CA LYS A 103 -22.88 -30.38 9.60
C LYS A 103 -21.69 -30.53 8.63
N HIS A 104 -20.46 -30.43 9.14
CA HIS A 104 -19.25 -30.59 8.32
C HIS A 104 -18.76 -32.05 8.25
N GLY A 105 -19.32 -32.94 9.07
CA GLY A 105 -19.04 -34.37 9.07
C GLY A 105 -19.96 -35.21 8.19
N GLU A 106 -20.99 -34.57 7.62
CA GLU A 106 -21.97 -35.19 6.74
C GLU A 106 -21.36 -35.61 5.39
N ARG A 107 -22.13 -36.38 4.61
CA ARG A 107 -21.71 -36.82 3.28
C ARG A 107 -21.58 -35.65 2.31
N ASP A 108 -22.53 -34.73 2.39
CA ASP A 108 -22.65 -33.61 1.47
C ASP A 108 -22.02 -32.35 2.08
N LEU A 109 -21.50 -31.47 1.22
CA LEU A 109 -20.89 -30.24 1.65
C LEU A 109 -21.98 -29.29 2.20
N PRO A 110 -21.78 -28.67 3.37
CA PRO A 110 -22.73 -27.72 3.90
C PRO A 110 -22.67 -26.42 3.09
N GLY A 111 -23.66 -26.22 2.21
CA GLY A 111 -23.76 -25.04 1.35
C GLY A 111 -22.63 -24.92 0.33
N GLU A 112 -22.22 -23.70 0.03
CA GLU A 112 -21.20 -23.40 -0.97
C GLU A 112 -19.91 -22.87 -0.30
N PRO A 113 -18.83 -23.68 -0.24
CA PRO A 113 -17.59 -23.29 0.43
C PRO A 113 -16.95 -22.01 -0.13
N GLU A 114 -17.05 -21.80 -1.44
CA GLU A 114 -16.50 -20.62 -2.11
C GLU A 114 -17.20 -19.33 -1.64
N LYS A 115 -18.54 -19.35 -1.56
CA LYS A 115 -19.32 -18.21 -1.06
C LYS A 115 -19.06 -17.96 0.43
N ALA A 116 -18.96 -19.03 1.23
CA ALA A 116 -18.64 -18.92 2.65
C ALA A 116 -17.25 -18.31 2.87
N TRP A 117 -16.27 -18.70 2.04
CA TRP A 117 -14.92 -18.14 2.09
C TRP A 117 -14.91 -16.67 1.68
N LEU A 118 -15.56 -16.31 0.58
CA LEU A 118 -15.69 -14.92 0.15
C LEU A 118 -16.34 -14.05 1.23
N TRP A 119 -17.43 -14.54 1.84
CA TRP A 119 -18.08 -13.83 2.94
C TRP A 119 -17.12 -13.58 4.10
N ARG A 120 -16.32 -14.58 4.49
CA ARG A 120 -15.37 -14.42 5.59
C ARG A 120 -14.29 -13.39 5.26
N GLN A 121 -13.77 -13.41 4.03
CA GLN A 121 -12.80 -12.41 3.57
C GLN A 121 -13.37 -10.98 3.62
N LEU A 122 -14.60 -10.80 3.13
CA LEU A 122 -15.27 -9.49 3.16
C LEU A 122 -15.56 -9.04 4.60
N TYR A 123 -16.02 -9.95 5.45
CA TYR A 123 -16.27 -9.66 6.86
C TYR A 123 -14.99 -9.22 7.58
N ASP A 124 -13.89 -9.97 7.40
CA ASP A 124 -12.61 -9.66 8.04
C ASP A 124 -12.05 -8.31 7.56
N GLU A 125 -12.23 -7.96 6.29
CA GLU A 125 -11.81 -6.66 5.77
C GLU A 125 -12.68 -5.52 6.32
N LEU A 126 -14.00 -5.71 6.39
CA LEU A 126 -14.90 -4.73 7.01
C LEU A 126 -14.61 -4.54 8.50
N ASP A 127 -14.35 -5.61 9.24
CA ASP A 127 -13.97 -5.56 10.66
C ASP A 127 -12.63 -4.85 10.85
N ARG A 128 -11.66 -5.10 9.97
CA ARG A 128 -10.39 -4.38 9.95
C ARG A 128 -10.59 -2.88 9.69
N LEU A 129 -11.41 -2.52 8.71
CA LEU A 129 -11.72 -1.12 8.40
C LEU A 129 -12.46 -0.44 9.55
N ALA A 130 -13.40 -1.13 10.19
CA ALA A 130 -14.15 -0.60 11.34
C ALA A 130 -13.24 -0.34 12.57
N LYS A 131 -12.13 -1.06 12.70
CA LYS A 131 -11.13 -0.83 13.75
C LYS A 131 -10.20 0.35 13.47
N LEU A 132 -10.17 0.87 12.24
CA LEU A 132 -9.40 2.07 11.93
C LEU A 132 -10.18 3.31 12.36
N SER A 133 -9.60 4.10 13.25
CA SER A 133 -10.08 5.45 13.53
C SER A 133 -9.69 6.35 12.36
N LEU A 134 -10.68 6.85 11.61
CA LEU A 134 -10.43 7.86 10.56
C LEU A 134 -9.82 9.13 11.16
N GLU A 135 -10.19 9.46 12.40
CA GLU A 135 -9.66 10.60 13.14
C GLU A 135 -8.14 10.45 13.38
N ASP A 136 -7.70 9.27 13.85
CA ASP A 136 -6.27 8.99 14.08
C ASP A 136 -5.45 9.08 12.77
N ILE A 137 -6.02 8.59 11.67
CA ILE A 137 -5.39 8.66 10.35
C ILE A 137 -5.27 10.12 9.91
N GLN A 138 -6.34 10.90 10.03
CA GLN A 138 -6.35 12.31 9.64
C GLN A 138 -5.38 13.14 10.49
N ASP A 139 -5.33 12.90 11.79
CA ASP A 139 -4.39 13.55 12.71
C ASP A 139 -2.95 13.19 12.37
N ARG A 140 -2.70 11.93 12.03
CA ARG A 140 -1.37 11.49 11.58
C ARG A 140 -0.96 12.15 10.27
N ILE A 141 -1.87 12.27 9.31
CA ILE A 141 -1.64 13.02 8.05
C ILE A 141 -1.29 14.47 8.38
N ASN A 142 -2.13 15.16 9.14
CA ASN A 142 -1.93 16.57 9.48
C ASN A 142 -0.59 16.80 10.20
N ARG A 143 -0.23 15.94 11.15
CA ARG A 143 1.04 16.02 11.88
C ARG A 143 2.24 15.82 10.94
N LEU A 144 2.21 14.76 10.14
CA LEU A 144 3.31 14.45 9.21
C LEU A 144 3.46 15.51 8.13
N SER A 145 2.37 16.08 7.64
CA SER A 145 2.40 17.20 6.69
C SER A 145 3.06 18.45 7.29
N LYS A 146 2.72 18.78 8.55
CA LYS A 146 3.38 19.90 9.27
C LYS A 146 4.87 19.64 9.46
N GLU A 147 5.24 18.44 9.90
CA GLU A 147 6.63 18.06 10.11
C GLU A 147 7.43 18.11 8.79
N LEU A 148 6.87 17.57 7.71
CA LEU A 148 7.46 17.63 6.38
C LEU A 148 7.69 19.08 5.93
N PHE A 149 6.69 19.94 6.11
CA PHE A 149 6.81 21.35 5.78
C PHE A 149 7.94 22.03 6.58
N THR A 150 7.98 21.84 7.90
CA THR A 150 9.00 22.42 8.77
C THR A 150 10.41 21.95 8.41
N VAL A 151 10.60 20.64 8.22
CA VAL A 151 11.91 20.07 7.86
C VAL A 151 12.35 20.55 6.47
N THR A 152 11.42 20.63 5.52
CA THR A 152 11.72 21.12 4.18
C THR A 152 12.09 22.60 4.20
N ALA A 153 11.38 23.43 4.97
CA ALA A 153 11.69 24.84 5.12
C ALA A 153 13.09 25.07 5.70
N ASP A 154 13.45 24.35 6.77
CA ASP A 154 14.79 24.41 7.38
C ASP A 154 15.88 23.95 6.41
N LEU A 155 15.62 22.89 5.64
CA LEU A 155 16.55 22.42 4.62
C LEU A 155 16.75 23.44 3.49
N VAL A 156 15.67 24.04 3.00
CA VAL A 156 15.71 25.08 1.96
C VAL A 156 16.48 26.29 2.46
N GLU A 157 16.21 26.76 3.70
CA GLU A 157 16.93 27.86 4.33
C GLU A 157 18.45 27.58 4.37
N LYS A 158 18.85 26.43 4.93
CA LYS A 158 20.27 26.07 5.07
C LYS A 158 20.96 25.96 3.71
N ARG A 159 20.30 25.36 2.72
CA ARG A 159 20.84 25.23 1.35
C ARG A 159 20.96 26.58 0.66
N ALA A 160 19.94 27.43 0.78
CA ALA A 160 19.94 28.77 0.21
C ALA A 160 21.09 29.61 0.80
N TRP A 161 21.25 29.63 2.13
CA TRP A 161 22.34 30.35 2.78
C TRP A 161 23.71 29.80 2.42
N ALA A 162 23.89 28.47 2.41
CA ALA A 162 25.16 27.87 2.04
C ALA A 162 25.57 28.25 0.60
N GLN A 163 24.63 28.18 -0.35
CA GLN A 163 24.90 28.56 -1.73
C GLN A 163 25.16 30.07 -1.87
N GLN A 164 24.39 30.89 -1.15
CA GLN A 164 24.58 32.33 -1.11
C GLN A 164 25.97 32.71 -0.62
N ILE A 165 26.45 32.10 0.46
CA ILE A 165 27.79 32.34 1.02
C ILE A 165 28.89 31.92 0.03
N ARG A 166 28.71 30.79 -0.66
CA ARG A 166 29.67 30.26 -1.64
C ARG A 166 29.80 31.13 -2.89
N ARG A 167 28.68 31.67 -3.40
CA ARG A 167 28.68 32.49 -4.62
C ARG A 167 29.06 33.95 -4.39
N THR A 168 28.90 34.46 -3.16
CA THR A 168 29.14 35.89 -2.88
C THR A 168 30.64 36.19 -2.76
N SER A 169 31.16 36.99 -3.69
CA SER A 169 32.56 37.43 -3.73
C SER A 169 32.90 38.44 -2.62
N LEU A 170 34.20 38.66 -2.38
CA LEU A 170 34.65 39.67 -1.39
C LEU A 170 34.19 41.09 -1.76
N GLU A 171 34.21 41.43 -3.05
CA GLU A 171 33.72 42.72 -3.56
C GLU A 171 32.23 42.91 -3.24
N GLN A 172 31.42 41.90 -3.54
CA GLN A 172 29.98 41.91 -3.25
C GLN A 172 29.71 42.04 -1.75
N ARG A 173 30.46 41.33 -0.89
CA ARG A 173 30.33 41.47 0.57
C ARG A 173 30.65 42.89 1.05
N ARG A 174 31.72 43.51 0.53
CA ARG A 174 32.09 44.90 0.86
C ARG A 174 31.03 45.89 0.38
N ALA A 175 30.50 45.70 -0.83
CA ALA A 175 29.43 46.54 -1.36
C ALA A 175 28.17 46.46 -0.49
N LEU A 176 27.77 45.25 -0.06
CA LEU A 176 26.62 45.05 0.84
C LEU A 176 26.82 45.70 2.20
N GLN A 177 28.01 45.55 2.80
CA GLN A 177 28.34 46.19 4.08
C GLN A 177 28.35 47.72 3.97
N GLY A 178 28.99 48.26 2.94
CA GLY A 178 29.03 49.70 2.67
C GLY A 178 27.64 50.28 2.41
N TRP A 179 26.83 49.59 1.62
CA TRP A 179 25.44 49.99 1.38
C TRP A 179 24.62 50.01 2.68
N ARG A 180 24.74 48.97 3.50
CA ARG A 180 24.07 48.90 4.81
C ARG A 180 24.47 50.05 5.74
N GLU A 181 25.76 50.39 5.77
CA GLU A 181 26.26 51.50 6.58
C GLU A 181 25.77 52.87 6.07
N LEU A 182 25.74 53.07 4.75
CA LEU A 182 25.20 54.29 4.14
C LEU A 182 23.71 54.42 4.43
N MET A 183 22.93 53.35 4.28
CA MET A 183 21.50 53.35 4.61
C MET A 183 21.24 53.62 6.09
N ARG A 184 22.07 53.06 6.99
CA ARG A 184 22.01 53.38 8.43
C ARG A 184 22.27 54.86 8.71
N LYS A 185 23.22 55.49 8.01
CA LYS A 185 23.53 56.93 8.12
C LYS A 185 22.43 57.82 7.52
N VAL A 186 21.72 57.34 6.51
CA VAL A 186 20.59 58.07 5.90
C VAL A 186 19.40 58.15 6.88
N GLY A 187 19.11 57.06 7.61
CA GLY A 187 18.04 57.04 8.61
C GLY A 187 16.68 57.47 8.04
N LYS A 188 16.05 58.50 8.61
CA LYS A 188 14.76 59.05 8.15
C LYS A 188 14.84 59.88 6.85
N GLY A 189 16.04 60.09 6.30
CA GLY A 189 16.21 60.78 5.01
C GLY A 189 16.06 62.32 5.04
N THR A 190 15.89 62.93 6.22
CA THR A 190 15.61 64.38 6.37
C THR A 190 16.87 65.25 6.56
N GLY A 191 18.06 64.65 6.68
CA GLY A 191 19.30 65.38 6.93
C GLY A 191 19.87 66.05 5.67
N LYS A 192 20.57 67.19 5.82
CA LYS A 192 21.25 67.90 4.70
C LYS A 192 22.20 67.01 3.88
N ARG A 193 22.78 65.97 4.50
CA ARG A 193 23.70 65.02 3.84
C ARG A 193 22.98 63.80 3.22
N ALA A 194 21.69 63.61 3.46
CA ALA A 194 20.94 62.45 3.01
C ALA A 194 20.94 62.27 1.48
N PRO A 195 20.75 63.32 0.64
CA PRO A 195 20.80 63.16 -0.81
C PRO A 195 22.15 62.64 -1.32
N ARG A 196 23.25 63.10 -0.71
CA ARG A 196 24.62 62.67 -1.06
C ARG A 196 24.87 61.21 -0.66
N LEU A 197 24.47 60.82 0.55
CA LEU A 197 24.61 59.44 1.03
C LEU A 197 23.77 58.46 0.19
N LEU A 198 22.56 58.87 -0.23
CA LEU A 198 21.71 58.09 -1.14
C LEU A 198 22.33 57.95 -2.53
N ALA A 199 22.99 59.00 -3.05
CA ALA A 199 23.71 58.92 -4.30
C ALA A 199 24.91 57.96 -4.23
N GLU A 200 25.64 57.96 -3.11
CA GLU A 200 26.73 56.99 -2.87
C GLU A 200 26.20 55.57 -2.72
N ALA A 201 25.08 55.37 -2.01
CA ALA A 201 24.47 54.05 -1.87
C ALA A 201 23.95 53.49 -3.20
N ARG A 202 23.35 54.34 -4.05
CA ARG A 202 22.92 53.96 -5.40
C ARG A 202 24.03 53.40 -6.26
N LYS A 203 25.27 53.90 -6.11
CA LYS A 203 26.44 53.36 -6.85
C LYS A 203 26.76 51.91 -6.48
N LEU A 204 26.41 51.47 -5.27
CA LEU A 204 26.66 50.11 -4.78
C LEU A 204 25.55 49.12 -5.16
N ILE A 205 24.35 49.61 -5.49
CA ILE A 205 23.17 48.77 -5.78
C ILE A 205 23.40 47.77 -6.92
N PRO A 206 23.98 48.13 -8.08
CA PRO A 206 24.24 47.16 -9.15
C PRO A 206 25.08 45.96 -8.68
N ILE A 207 26.11 46.22 -7.86
CA ILE A 207 26.94 45.15 -7.29
C ILE A 207 26.15 44.35 -6.26
N CYS A 208 25.38 45.01 -5.39
CA CYS A 208 24.56 44.34 -4.37
C CYS A 208 23.49 43.44 -5.00
N GLN A 209 22.87 43.87 -6.10
CA GLN A 209 21.84 43.11 -6.80
C GLN A 209 22.38 41.78 -7.34
N THR A 210 23.63 41.75 -7.83
CA THR A 210 24.26 40.49 -8.27
C THR A 210 24.53 39.52 -7.13
N ALA A 211 24.59 40.01 -5.89
CA ALA A 211 24.83 39.18 -4.72
C ALA A 211 23.52 38.63 -4.14
N VAL A 212 22.51 39.47 -3.96
CA VAL A 212 21.24 39.14 -3.30
C VAL A 212 20.16 38.88 -4.35
N PRO A 213 19.55 37.68 -4.41
CA PRO A 213 18.66 37.31 -5.50
C PRO A 213 17.25 37.88 -5.35
N VAL A 214 16.81 38.15 -4.11
CA VAL A 214 15.45 38.58 -3.79
C VAL A 214 15.49 39.87 -3.01
N TRP A 215 14.69 40.85 -3.43
CA TRP A 215 14.62 42.18 -2.83
C TRP A 215 13.17 42.49 -2.44
N ILE A 216 12.95 42.74 -1.15
CA ILE A 216 11.64 43.09 -0.60
C ILE A 216 11.71 44.53 -0.09
N MET A 217 10.92 45.41 -0.69
CA MET A 217 10.83 46.82 -0.28
C MET A 217 9.57 47.51 -0.79
N PRO A 218 9.16 48.64 -0.19
CA PRO A 218 8.07 49.46 -0.72
C PRO A 218 8.39 50.05 -2.10
N LEU A 219 7.36 50.27 -2.93
CA LEU A 219 7.49 50.86 -4.28
C LEU A 219 8.24 52.20 -4.28
N SER A 220 7.99 53.05 -3.27
CA SER A 220 8.66 54.35 -3.14
C SER A 220 10.19 54.24 -2.94
N TYR A 221 10.68 53.11 -2.43
CA TYR A 221 12.11 52.83 -2.27
C TYR A 221 12.73 52.31 -3.56
N VAL A 222 11.96 51.63 -4.40
CA VAL A 222 12.41 51.11 -5.69
C VAL A 222 12.91 52.26 -6.56
N ALA A 223 12.09 53.32 -6.69
CA ALA A 223 12.40 54.54 -7.45
C ALA A 223 13.70 55.25 -6.99
N ARG A 224 13.99 55.19 -5.69
CA ARG A 224 15.10 55.92 -5.07
C ARG A 224 16.41 55.15 -5.11
N ASN A 225 16.36 53.82 -5.14
CA ASN A 225 17.53 52.96 -4.95
C ASN A 225 18.01 52.29 -6.23
N PHE A 226 17.11 51.96 -7.16
CA PHE A 226 17.48 51.27 -8.39
C PHE A 226 17.61 52.21 -9.58
N ASP A 227 18.55 51.91 -10.46
CA ASP A 227 18.66 52.49 -11.78
C ASP A 227 17.95 51.57 -12.78
N MET A 228 16.75 51.96 -13.21
CA MET A 228 15.90 51.17 -14.10
C MET A 228 16.57 50.80 -15.44
N LYS A 229 17.60 51.55 -15.88
CA LYS A 229 18.34 51.21 -17.11
C LYS A 229 19.33 50.08 -16.90
N ARG A 230 19.78 49.85 -15.67
CA ARG A 230 20.83 48.88 -15.32
C ARG A 230 20.31 47.70 -14.52
N ASN A 231 19.30 47.93 -13.68
CA ASN A 231 18.75 46.94 -12.79
C ASN A 231 17.51 46.31 -13.45
N ARG A 232 17.58 45.00 -13.68
CA ARG A 232 16.49 44.17 -14.18
C ARG A 232 16.27 42.99 -13.24
N PHE A 233 15.06 42.45 -13.23
CA PHE A 233 14.67 41.29 -12.44
C PHE A 233 13.95 40.30 -13.34
N ASP A 234 14.23 39.01 -13.17
CA ASP A 234 13.53 37.97 -13.93
C ASP A 234 12.03 37.98 -13.59
N VAL A 235 11.71 38.21 -12.31
CA VAL A 235 10.34 38.29 -11.80
C VAL A 235 10.19 39.47 -10.84
N VAL A 236 9.13 40.26 -11.04
CA VAL A 236 8.68 41.30 -10.11
C VAL A 236 7.30 40.92 -9.59
N ILE A 237 7.13 40.93 -8.27
CA ILE A 237 5.84 40.67 -7.61
C ILE A 237 5.40 41.97 -6.95
N ILE A 238 4.23 42.46 -7.34
CA ILE A 238 3.58 43.62 -6.73
C ILE A 238 2.44 43.09 -5.87
N ASP A 239 2.61 43.18 -4.56
CA ASP A 239 1.61 42.82 -3.57
C ASP A 239 0.74 44.04 -3.24
N GLU A 240 -0.52 43.81 -2.86
CA GLU A 240 -1.53 44.85 -2.59
C GLU A 240 -1.64 45.90 -3.71
N ALA A 241 -1.66 45.43 -4.97
CA ALA A 241 -1.58 46.27 -6.16
C ALA A 241 -2.74 47.27 -6.30
N SER A 242 -3.87 47.06 -5.62
CA SER A 242 -4.98 48.02 -5.57
C SER A 242 -4.58 49.37 -4.94
N GLN A 243 -3.55 49.38 -4.07
CA GLN A 243 -3.00 50.58 -3.45
C GLN A 243 -1.79 51.15 -4.19
N ALA A 244 -1.40 50.54 -5.31
CA ALA A 244 -0.27 51.01 -6.09
C ALA A 244 -0.61 52.32 -6.81
N ASP A 245 0.25 53.32 -6.65
CA ASP A 245 0.20 54.54 -7.46
C ASP A 245 0.99 54.37 -8.77
N ILE A 246 1.15 55.45 -9.52
CA ILE A 246 1.91 55.45 -10.78
C ILE A 246 3.36 54.93 -10.62
N THR A 247 3.91 54.90 -9.40
CA THR A 247 5.25 54.40 -9.15
C THR A 247 5.40 52.89 -9.37
N ALA A 248 4.31 52.12 -9.35
CA ALA A 248 4.34 50.71 -9.71
C ALA A 248 4.79 50.45 -11.15
N LEU A 249 4.52 51.37 -12.09
CA LEU A 249 4.98 51.23 -13.48
C LEU A 249 6.51 51.12 -13.57
N MET A 250 7.24 51.74 -12.65
CA MET A 250 8.70 51.61 -12.59
C MET A 250 9.13 50.20 -12.18
N ALA A 251 8.41 49.57 -11.25
CA ALA A 251 8.67 48.18 -10.86
C ALA A 251 8.34 47.22 -12.00
N VAL A 252 7.19 47.43 -12.67
CA VAL A 252 6.79 46.68 -13.87
C VAL A 252 7.86 46.76 -14.95
N TYR A 253 8.40 47.96 -15.22
CA TYR A 253 9.42 48.17 -16.24
C TYR A 253 10.72 47.38 -15.99
N MET A 254 11.06 47.11 -14.73
CA MET A 254 12.29 46.39 -14.39
C MET A 254 12.14 44.86 -14.45
N GLY A 255 10.93 44.33 -14.52
CA GLY A 255 10.66 42.89 -14.55
C GLY A 255 10.56 42.34 -15.97
N ASP A 256 11.12 41.16 -16.21
CA ASP A 256 10.86 40.40 -17.44
C ASP A 256 9.52 39.66 -17.34
N GLN A 257 9.17 39.18 -16.15
CA GLN A 257 7.83 38.72 -15.78
C GLN A 257 7.30 39.51 -14.59
N VAL A 258 6.00 39.83 -14.61
CA VAL A 258 5.35 40.60 -13.55
C VAL A 258 4.13 39.86 -13.04
N VAL A 259 4.07 39.66 -11.73
CA VAL A 259 2.91 39.12 -11.02
C VAL A 259 2.29 40.25 -10.21
N VAL A 260 1.03 40.53 -10.47
CA VAL A 260 0.25 41.54 -9.77
C VAL A 260 -0.74 40.82 -8.86
N VAL A 261 -0.62 41.05 -7.57
CA VAL A 261 -1.46 40.45 -6.53
C VAL A 261 -2.23 41.59 -5.85
N GLY A 262 -3.55 41.48 -5.86
CA GLY A 262 -4.45 42.45 -5.25
C GLY A 262 -5.89 41.94 -5.28
N ASP A 263 -6.72 42.51 -4.42
CA ASP A 263 -8.16 42.23 -4.37
C ASP A 263 -8.91 43.22 -5.28
N ASP A 264 -9.65 42.69 -6.26
CA ASP A 264 -10.41 43.46 -7.25
C ASP A 264 -11.55 44.26 -6.59
N GLU A 265 -11.96 43.90 -5.37
CA GLU A 265 -13.04 44.56 -4.62
C GLU A 265 -12.56 45.69 -3.68
N GLN A 266 -11.25 45.94 -3.54
CA GLN A 266 -10.69 46.98 -2.65
C GLN A 266 -10.03 48.17 -3.36
N VAL A 267 -10.43 48.49 -4.59
CA VAL A 267 -10.04 49.76 -5.22
C VAL A 267 -10.84 50.92 -4.62
N SER A 268 -10.29 51.54 -3.57
CA SER A 268 -10.63 52.92 -3.25
C SER A 268 -9.97 53.79 -4.32
N PRO A 269 -10.71 54.50 -5.18
CA PRO A 269 -10.06 55.49 -6.03
C PRO A 269 -9.55 56.59 -5.11
N THR A 270 -8.23 56.63 -4.89
CA THR A 270 -7.53 57.73 -4.20
C THR A 270 -7.53 59.02 -5.03
N ALA A 271 -8.57 59.22 -5.85
CA ALA A 271 -8.83 60.39 -6.67
C ALA A 271 -10.02 61.22 -6.13
N VAL A 272 -10.30 61.15 -4.82
CA VAL A 272 -11.17 62.11 -4.14
C VAL A 272 -10.29 62.96 -3.21
N GLY A 273 -9.65 63.99 -3.77
CA GLY A 273 -8.86 64.94 -2.98
C GLY A 273 -7.67 65.61 -3.65
N GLN A 274 -7.35 65.33 -4.92
CA GLN A 274 -6.50 66.26 -5.66
C GLN A 274 -7.27 67.58 -5.79
N ARG A 275 -6.68 68.67 -5.28
CA ARG A 275 -7.20 70.03 -5.44
C ARG A 275 -7.29 70.32 -6.93
N VAL A 276 -8.49 70.14 -7.49
CA VAL A 276 -8.85 70.51 -8.86
C VAL A 276 -8.53 72.00 -9.10
N ASP A 277 -8.49 72.79 -8.04
CA ASP A 277 -8.11 74.21 -8.05
C ASP A 277 -6.67 74.47 -8.55
N GLU A 278 -5.69 73.59 -8.26
CA GLU A 278 -4.30 73.77 -8.71
C GLU A 278 -4.10 73.37 -10.18
N ILE A 279 -4.92 72.46 -10.71
CA ILE A 279 -4.87 72.01 -12.11
C ILE A 279 -5.54 73.03 -13.02
N ASN A 280 -6.69 73.60 -12.61
CA ASN A 280 -7.37 74.63 -13.39
C ASN A 280 -6.53 75.92 -13.49
N HIS A 281 -5.77 76.27 -12.44
CA HIS A 281 -4.90 77.45 -12.45
C HIS A 281 -3.70 77.33 -13.41
N LEU A 282 -3.34 76.11 -13.84
CA LEU A 282 -2.29 75.82 -14.83
C LEU A 282 -2.83 75.66 -16.26
N ILE A 283 -4.15 75.52 -16.42
CA ILE A 283 -4.82 75.44 -17.73
C ILE A 283 -5.26 76.83 -18.21
N ASP A 284 -5.49 77.76 -17.27
CA ASP A 284 -5.89 79.15 -17.56
C ASP A 284 -4.71 80.14 -17.67
N GLU A 285 -3.44 79.65 -17.65
CA GLU A 285 -2.23 80.38 -18.09
C GLU A 285 -1.79 79.92 -19.49
#